data_AF-A0A9P9FMN1-F1
#
_entry.id   AF-A0A9P9FMN1-F1
#
_cell.length_a   1.000
_cell.length_b   1.000
_cell.length_c   1.000
_cell.angle_alpha   90.00
_cell.angle_beta   90.00
_cell.angle_gamma   90.00
#
_symmetry.space_group_name_H-M   'P 1'
#
loop_
_entity.id
_entity.type
_entity.pdbx_description
1 polymer ?
#
loop_
_entity_poly.entity_id
_entity_poly.type
_entity_poly.pdbx_seq_one_letter_code
_entity_poly.pdbx_strand_id
1 'polypeptide(L)'
;MATETASHPKGLMDLPVEIRLEIYHYLFHLPAFYKYTRSNDSSTVVHANLLLANRQINQEATPMLYSENTFLAHPNLLASFPRLRARYGPVKEAAVLPRIRRFHVEIRLDTDLPYDQRTVTKAFSGMDELSINVIQSMYLGVGHRNLHKFEGIRGVKRAHITGSTTGFEEYAKWLEDVMQSEPGTEFEEFKPSQWGWSDRLANIHY
;
A
#
# COMPACT_ATOMS: atom_id res chain seq x y z
N MET A 1 30.95 -22.92 -52.28
CA MET A 1 30.39 -21.66 -51.76
C MET A 1 29.72 -21.99 -50.43
N ALA A 2 30.31 -21.62 -49.31
CA ALA A 2 29.68 -21.76 -48.00
C ALA A 2 28.67 -20.62 -47.84
N THR A 3 27.40 -20.96 -47.70
CA THR A 3 26.34 -20.02 -47.37
C THR A 3 26.53 -19.59 -45.91
N GLU A 4 27.01 -18.37 -45.73
CA GLU A 4 27.09 -17.69 -44.44
C GLU A 4 25.66 -17.54 -43.90
N THR A 5 25.30 -18.34 -42.89
CA THR A 5 23.99 -18.26 -42.26
C THR A 5 23.92 -16.95 -41.50
N ALA A 6 23.11 -16.02 -41.99
CA ALA A 6 22.86 -14.74 -41.36
C ALA A 6 22.46 -14.95 -39.88
N SER A 7 23.32 -14.52 -38.97
CA SER A 7 23.10 -14.53 -37.53
C SER A 7 21.82 -13.74 -37.23
N HIS A 8 20.77 -14.43 -36.76
CA HIS A 8 19.56 -13.75 -36.31
C HIS A 8 19.92 -12.82 -35.14
N PRO A 9 19.50 -11.55 -35.17
CA PRO A 9 19.73 -10.66 -34.04
C PRO A 9 18.97 -11.21 -32.84
N LYS A 10 19.72 -11.60 -31.79
CA LYS A 10 19.13 -12.10 -30.54
C LYS A 10 18.39 -10.94 -29.87
N GLY A 11 17.08 -11.10 -29.70
CA GLY A 11 16.19 -10.15 -29.05
C GLY A 11 15.79 -10.59 -27.64
N LEU A 12 15.04 -9.73 -26.95
CA LEU A 12 14.51 -10.00 -25.60
C LEU A 12 13.69 -11.30 -25.54
N MET A 13 12.97 -11.64 -26.62
CA MET A 13 12.10 -12.83 -26.68
C MET A 13 12.86 -14.14 -26.88
N ASP A 14 14.15 -14.08 -27.23
CA ASP A 14 15.00 -15.27 -27.30
C ASP A 14 15.55 -15.69 -25.93
N LEU A 15 15.37 -14.84 -24.91
CA LEU A 15 15.74 -15.16 -23.53
C LEU A 15 14.71 -16.12 -22.92
N PRO A 16 15.12 -17.04 -22.02
CA PRO A 16 14.20 -17.81 -21.19
C PRO A 16 13.26 -16.90 -20.40
N VAL A 17 12.06 -17.40 -20.09
CA VAL A 17 11.01 -16.60 -19.41
C VAL A 17 11.50 -16.09 -18.05
N GLU A 18 12.28 -16.88 -17.33
CA GLU A 18 12.82 -16.54 -16.01
C GLU A 18 13.69 -15.27 -16.09
N ILE A 19 14.52 -15.17 -17.13
CA ILE A 19 15.38 -14.00 -17.35
C ILE A 19 14.55 -12.79 -17.77
N ARG A 20 13.50 -12.98 -18.58
CA ARG A 20 12.59 -11.88 -18.93
C ARG A 20 11.85 -11.35 -17.70
N LEU A 21 11.37 -12.25 -16.83
CA LEU A 21 10.69 -11.87 -15.60
C LEU A 21 11.61 -11.09 -14.65
N GLU A 22 12.89 -11.50 -14.53
CA GLU A 22 13.88 -10.75 -13.74
C GLU A 22 14.10 -9.34 -14.31
N ILE A 23 14.24 -9.21 -15.63
CA ILE A 23 14.34 -7.91 -16.31
C ILE A 23 13.10 -7.06 -16.05
N TYR A 24 11.91 -7.64 -16.14
CA TYR A 24 10.65 -6.94 -15.86
C TYR A 24 10.57 -6.50 -14.39
N HIS A 25 11.06 -7.31 -13.46
CA HIS A 25 11.09 -6.92 -12.06
C HIS A 25 11.88 -5.62 -11.86
N TYR A 26 13.06 -5.47 -12.48
CA TYR A 26 13.83 -4.23 -12.45
C TYR A 26 13.13 -3.02 -13.09
N LEU A 27 12.24 -3.24 -14.06
CA LEU A 27 11.58 -2.16 -14.83
C LEU A 27 10.21 -1.73 -14.25
N PHE A 28 9.53 -2.65 -13.58
CA PHE A 28 8.14 -2.47 -13.12
C PHE A 28 7.99 -2.49 -11.61
N HIS A 29 8.93 -3.06 -10.86
CA HIS A 29 8.87 -3.09 -9.41
C HIS A 29 9.50 -1.85 -8.79
N LEU A 30 8.79 -1.23 -7.86
CA LEU A 30 9.29 -0.14 -7.04
C LEU A 30 9.48 -0.60 -5.60
N PRO A 31 10.50 -0.08 -4.89
CA PRO A 31 10.67 -0.38 -3.47
C PRO A 31 9.43 0.02 -2.68
N ALA A 32 9.03 -0.81 -1.72
CA ALA A 32 7.90 -0.55 -0.83
C ALA A 32 8.09 0.77 -0.04
N PHE A 33 6.99 1.34 0.45
CA PHE A 33 7.04 2.51 1.34
C PHE A 33 7.65 2.07 2.68
N TYR A 34 8.84 2.56 3.03
CA TYR A 34 9.44 2.32 4.33
C TYR A 34 8.99 3.38 5.35
N LYS A 35 9.17 3.08 6.64
CA LYS A 35 8.82 3.93 7.81
C LYS A 35 9.25 5.40 7.72
N TYR A 36 10.20 5.73 6.85
CA TYR A 36 10.74 7.08 6.67
C TYR A 36 10.79 7.55 5.21
N THR A 37 10.23 6.78 4.27
CA THR A 37 10.22 7.16 2.86
C THR A 37 9.25 8.32 2.69
N ARG A 38 9.80 9.54 2.57
CA ARG A 38 9.01 10.67 2.07
C ARG A 38 8.47 10.28 0.70
N SER A 39 7.21 10.62 0.42
CA SER A 39 6.50 10.34 -0.84
C SER A 39 7.21 10.79 -2.13
N ASN A 40 8.32 11.53 -1.98
CA ASN A 40 9.16 12.09 -3.04
C ASN A 40 10.47 11.31 -3.30
N ASP A 41 10.79 10.27 -2.53
CA ASP A 41 12.14 9.68 -2.50
C ASP A 41 12.28 8.37 -3.31
N SER A 42 11.95 8.40 -4.60
CA SER A 42 12.37 7.32 -5.49
C SER A 42 12.83 7.88 -6.83
N SER A 43 14.15 7.89 -7.04
CA SER A 43 14.79 8.08 -8.36
C SER A 43 14.36 7.02 -9.38
N THR A 44 13.75 5.92 -8.93
CA THR A 44 13.29 4.82 -9.77
C THR A 44 12.06 5.22 -10.59
N VAL A 45 12.20 5.12 -11.90
CA VAL A 45 11.14 5.37 -12.87
C VAL A 45 10.55 4.03 -13.31
N VAL A 46 9.22 3.95 -13.39
CA VAL A 46 8.53 2.80 -13.97
C VAL A 46 8.28 3.05 -15.44
N HIS A 47 8.61 2.06 -16.26
CA HIS A 47 8.48 2.13 -17.71
C HIS A 47 7.18 1.46 -18.20
N ALA A 48 6.03 1.92 -17.70
CA ALA A 48 4.71 1.33 -17.99
C ALA A 48 4.38 1.24 -19.50
N ASN A 49 4.92 2.15 -20.32
CA ASN A 49 4.73 2.16 -21.78
C ASN A 49 5.23 0.87 -22.46
N LEU A 50 6.16 0.14 -21.84
CA LEU A 50 6.64 -1.14 -22.37
C LEU A 50 5.53 -2.21 -22.43
N LEU A 51 4.49 -2.09 -21.59
CA LEU A 51 3.32 -2.97 -21.65
C LEU A 51 2.54 -2.81 -22.96
N LEU A 52 2.76 -1.73 -23.72
CA LEU A 52 2.13 -1.48 -25.02
C LEU A 52 2.97 -2.00 -26.19
N ALA A 53 4.23 -2.37 -25.96
CA ALA A 53 5.14 -2.75 -27.03
C ALA A 53 4.84 -4.14 -27.61
N ASN A 54 4.40 -5.10 -26.78
CA ASN A 54 4.21 -6.48 -27.19
C ASN A 54 3.22 -7.21 -26.26
N ARG A 55 2.38 -8.11 -26.83
CA ARG A 55 1.37 -8.89 -26.07
C ARG A 55 1.97 -9.80 -25.02
N GLN A 56 3.10 -10.43 -25.29
CA GLN A 56 3.82 -11.28 -24.35
C GLN A 56 4.39 -10.47 -23.18
N ILE A 57 5.02 -9.31 -23.46
CA ILE A 57 5.46 -8.37 -22.40
C ILE A 57 4.28 -7.95 -21.54
N ASN A 58 3.16 -7.60 -22.18
CA ASN A 58 1.95 -7.20 -21.47
C ASN A 58 1.48 -8.31 -20.51
N GLN A 59 1.37 -9.55 -20.99
CA GLN A 59 0.91 -10.69 -20.20
C GLN A 59 1.86 -11.03 -19.05
N GLU A 60 3.16 -11.04 -19.30
CA GLU A 60 4.19 -11.40 -18.32
C GLU A 60 4.37 -10.30 -17.25
N ALA A 61 4.35 -9.02 -17.64
CA ALA A 61 4.73 -7.91 -16.73
C ALA A 61 3.55 -7.15 -16.10
N THR A 62 2.32 -7.26 -16.62
CA THR A 62 1.15 -6.61 -16.00
C THR A 62 0.96 -6.99 -14.52
N PRO A 63 1.10 -8.26 -14.11
CA PRO A 63 1.01 -8.63 -12.69
C PRO A 63 2.10 -7.96 -11.83
N MET A 64 3.32 -7.82 -12.34
CA MET A 64 4.42 -7.16 -11.62
C MET A 64 4.09 -5.69 -11.36
N LEU A 65 3.58 -4.98 -12.38
CA LEU A 65 3.22 -3.58 -12.21
C LEU A 65 2.05 -3.38 -11.23
N TYR A 66 0.94 -4.09 -11.46
CA TYR A 66 -0.31 -3.75 -10.75
C TYR A 66 -0.56 -4.57 -9.50
N SER A 67 -0.05 -5.80 -9.43
CA SER A 67 -0.27 -6.64 -8.25
C SER A 67 0.88 -6.50 -7.27
N GLU A 68 2.14 -6.57 -7.69
CA GLU A 68 3.29 -6.61 -6.77
C GLU A 68 3.67 -5.27 -6.14
N ASN A 69 3.38 -4.15 -6.80
CA ASN A 69 3.65 -2.83 -6.26
C ASN A 69 2.60 -2.40 -5.21
N THR A 70 3.06 -1.63 -4.22
CA THR A 70 2.20 -0.92 -3.30
C THR A 70 1.78 0.43 -3.89
N PHE A 71 0.48 0.70 -3.93
CA PHE A 71 -0.12 1.93 -4.45
C PHE A 71 -0.56 2.86 -3.32
N LEU A 72 -0.43 4.16 -3.53
CA LEU A 72 -1.02 5.19 -2.68
C LEU A 72 -2.53 5.19 -2.84
N ALA A 73 -3.23 5.09 -1.72
CA ALA A 73 -4.66 5.39 -1.66
C ALA A 73 -4.89 6.89 -1.83
N HIS A 74 -6.02 7.24 -2.44
CA HIS A 74 -6.43 8.63 -2.53
C HIS A 74 -6.97 9.12 -1.17
N PRO A 75 -6.62 10.33 -0.71
CA PRO A 75 -7.03 10.82 0.62
C PRO A 75 -8.54 10.87 0.83
N ASN A 76 -9.34 11.01 -0.24
CA ASN A 76 -10.81 11.06 -0.13
C ASN A 76 -11.50 9.84 -0.74
N LEU A 77 -10.85 9.19 -1.71
CA LEU A 77 -11.46 8.14 -2.55
C LEU A 77 -10.89 6.74 -2.23
N LEU A 78 -9.96 6.66 -1.28
CA LEU A 78 -9.34 5.45 -0.79
C LEU A 78 -8.79 4.59 -1.94
N ALA A 79 -9.15 3.31 -1.97
CA ALA A 79 -8.71 2.34 -2.97
C ALA A 79 -9.31 2.53 -4.37
N SER A 80 -10.34 3.37 -4.54
CA SER A 80 -11.01 3.54 -5.84
C SER A 80 -10.24 4.40 -6.85
N PHE A 81 -9.24 5.16 -6.39
CA PHE A 81 -8.44 6.05 -7.25
C PHE A 81 -6.93 5.96 -6.94
N PRO A 82 -6.33 4.76 -7.08
CA PRO A 82 -4.97 4.48 -6.65
C PRO A 82 -3.94 5.21 -7.51
N ARG A 83 -2.83 5.59 -6.89
CA ARG A 83 -1.65 6.15 -7.60
C ARG A 83 -0.43 5.31 -7.26
N LEU A 84 0.41 5.01 -8.24
CA LEU A 84 1.62 4.24 -7.97
C LEU A 84 2.56 5.02 -7.02
N ARG A 85 2.81 6.30 -7.32
CA ARG A 85 3.57 7.25 -6.48
C ARG A 85 2.97 8.65 -6.68
N ALA A 86 3.37 9.61 -5.85
CA ALA A 86 2.88 10.99 -5.93
C ALA A 86 3.10 11.63 -7.31
N ARG A 87 4.21 11.29 -7.98
CA ARG A 87 4.56 11.77 -9.32
C ARG A 87 3.72 11.18 -10.46
N TYR A 88 3.07 10.04 -10.24
CA TYR A 88 2.29 9.36 -11.27
C TYR A 88 0.83 9.77 -11.19
N GLY A 89 0.17 9.78 -12.36
CA GLY A 89 -1.26 9.91 -12.44
C GLY A 89 -1.99 8.75 -11.75
N PRO A 90 -3.26 8.95 -11.37
CA PRO A 90 -4.12 7.88 -10.87
C PRO A 90 -4.40 6.85 -11.97
N VAL A 91 -4.44 5.58 -11.58
CA VAL A 91 -4.87 4.48 -12.44
C VAL A 91 -6.39 4.53 -12.57
N LYS A 92 -6.90 4.53 -13.80
CA LYS A 92 -8.33 4.71 -14.10
C LYS A 92 -8.93 3.50 -14.81
N GLU A 93 -8.08 2.61 -15.30
CA GLU A 93 -8.44 1.49 -16.14
C GLU A 93 -9.14 0.42 -15.30
N ALA A 94 -10.45 0.28 -15.46
CA ALA A 94 -11.27 -0.64 -14.67
C ALA A 94 -10.78 -2.11 -14.73
N ALA A 95 -10.14 -2.50 -15.84
CA ALA A 95 -9.59 -3.85 -16.02
C ALA A 95 -8.40 -4.16 -15.10
N VAL A 96 -7.63 -3.15 -14.68
CA VAL A 96 -6.44 -3.36 -13.83
C VAL A 96 -6.70 -3.08 -12.36
N LEU A 97 -7.71 -2.27 -12.02
CA LEU A 97 -8.03 -1.93 -10.62
C LEU A 97 -8.19 -3.16 -9.70
N PRO A 98 -8.86 -4.27 -10.10
CA PRO A 98 -8.96 -5.47 -9.25
C PRO A 98 -7.62 -6.15 -8.95
N ARG A 99 -6.59 -5.88 -9.75
CA ARG A 99 -5.23 -6.43 -9.55
C ARG A 99 -4.46 -5.67 -8.49
N ILE A 100 -4.84 -4.43 -8.20
CA ILE A 100 -4.20 -3.57 -7.20
C ILE A 100 -4.73 -3.97 -5.83
N ARG A 101 -3.88 -4.66 -5.07
CA ARG A 101 -4.26 -5.26 -3.78
C ARG A 101 -3.30 -4.92 -2.65
N ARG A 102 -2.32 -4.06 -2.91
CA ARG A 102 -1.31 -3.59 -1.96
C ARG A 102 -1.42 -2.07 -1.87
N PHE A 103 -1.75 -1.56 -0.69
CA PHE A 103 -2.05 -0.15 -0.49
C PHE A 103 -1.21 0.49 0.61
N HIS A 104 -0.87 1.75 0.41
CA HIS A 104 -0.34 2.64 1.43
C HIS A 104 -1.29 3.83 1.60
N VAL A 105 -1.64 4.13 2.85
CA VAL A 105 -2.57 5.19 3.24
C VAL A 105 -1.86 6.10 4.23
N GLU A 106 -1.89 7.40 3.97
CA GLU A 106 -1.47 8.40 4.96
C GLU A 106 -2.69 8.97 5.66
N ILE A 107 -2.66 9.00 6.99
CA ILE A 107 -3.78 9.45 7.83
C ILE A 107 -3.31 10.56 8.75
N ARG A 108 -3.98 11.70 8.67
CA ARG A 108 -3.86 12.75 9.69
C ARG A 108 -4.64 12.37 10.93
N LEU A 109 -4.02 12.45 12.11
CA LEU A 109 -4.68 12.20 13.39
C LEU A 109 -5.42 13.44 13.93
N ASP A 110 -5.05 14.63 13.46
CA ASP A 110 -5.47 15.94 13.95
C ASP A 110 -6.44 16.67 13.02
N THR A 111 -6.94 16.01 11.98
CA THR A 111 -7.97 16.53 11.08
C THR A 111 -9.08 15.50 10.91
N ASP A 112 -10.32 15.95 10.80
CA ASP A 112 -11.44 15.05 10.52
C ASP A 112 -11.31 14.44 9.13
N LEU A 113 -11.54 13.13 9.05
CA LEU A 113 -11.43 12.38 7.80
C LEU A 113 -12.77 12.40 7.05
N PRO A 114 -12.75 12.59 5.72
CA PRO A 114 -13.95 12.79 4.89
C PRO A 114 -14.72 11.49 4.58
N TYR A 115 -14.34 10.38 5.20
CA TYR A 115 -14.92 9.05 4.98
C TYR A 115 -15.31 8.41 6.32
N ASP A 116 -16.27 7.50 6.27
CA ASP A 116 -16.72 6.71 7.43
C ASP A 116 -16.04 5.33 7.49
N GLN A 117 -16.25 4.62 8.59
CA GLN A 117 -15.70 3.27 8.79
C GLN A 117 -16.19 2.30 7.73
N ARG A 118 -17.47 2.36 7.34
CA ARG A 118 -18.06 1.47 6.32
C ARG A 118 -17.33 1.60 4.97
N THR A 119 -17.01 2.82 4.56
CA THR A 119 -16.30 3.09 3.31
C THR A 119 -14.87 2.55 3.35
N VAL A 120 -14.19 2.71 4.49
CA VAL A 120 -12.84 2.19 4.73
C VAL A 120 -12.80 0.67 4.72
N THR A 121 -13.71 0.03 5.44
CA THR A 121 -13.88 -1.43 5.45
C THR A 121 -14.10 -1.97 4.04
N LYS A 122 -15.01 -1.36 3.28
CA LYS A 122 -15.27 -1.77 1.89
C LYS A 122 -14.04 -1.61 1.00
N ALA A 123 -13.24 -0.56 1.22
CA ALA A 123 -12.10 -0.25 0.39
C ALA A 123 -10.90 -1.18 0.61
N PHE A 124 -10.67 -1.65 1.83
CA PHE A 124 -9.41 -2.31 2.19
C PHE A 124 -9.54 -3.73 2.78
N SER A 125 -10.74 -4.22 3.08
CA SER A 125 -10.90 -5.62 3.47
C SER A 125 -10.44 -6.57 2.36
N GLY A 126 -9.80 -7.66 2.76
CA GLY A 126 -9.31 -8.69 1.84
C GLY A 126 -8.14 -8.23 0.97
N MET A 127 -7.39 -7.20 1.33
CA MET A 127 -6.20 -6.75 0.59
C MET A 127 -4.99 -7.66 0.86
N ASP A 128 -4.04 -7.70 -0.07
CA ASP A 128 -2.79 -8.45 0.14
C ASP A 128 -1.82 -7.68 1.07
N GLU A 129 -1.85 -6.36 1.03
CA GLU A 129 -1.06 -5.52 1.95
C GLU A 129 -1.77 -4.19 2.21
N LEU A 130 -1.79 -3.76 3.48
CA LEU A 130 -2.25 -2.43 3.88
C LEU A 130 -1.23 -1.80 4.83
N SER A 131 -0.56 -0.76 4.36
CA SER A 131 0.32 0.08 5.16
C SER A 131 -0.41 1.38 5.51
N ILE A 132 -0.43 1.74 6.80
CA ILE A 132 -1.03 2.97 7.29
C ILE A 132 0.07 3.82 7.94
N ASN A 133 0.34 4.99 7.38
CA ASN A 133 1.23 5.97 7.97
C ASN A 133 0.41 7.06 8.68
N VAL A 134 0.51 7.13 10.00
CA VAL A 134 -0.17 8.17 10.78
C VAL A 134 0.74 9.39 10.99
N ILE A 135 0.18 10.58 10.78
CA ILE A 135 0.87 11.85 10.90
C ILE A 135 0.07 12.84 11.76
N GLN A 136 0.76 13.76 12.41
CA GLN A 136 0.18 14.85 13.20
C GLN A 136 1.07 16.09 13.10
N SER A 137 0.50 17.29 13.26
CA SER A 137 1.26 18.54 13.25
C SER A 137 2.00 18.82 14.54
N MET A 138 1.47 18.42 15.70
CA MET A 138 2.12 18.57 17.01
C MET A 138 2.48 17.21 17.60
N TYR A 139 3.70 17.07 18.12
CA TYR A 139 4.13 15.84 18.79
C TYR A 139 3.30 15.57 20.04
N LEU A 140 2.72 14.37 20.15
CA LEU A 140 1.82 13.96 21.24
C LEU A 140 0.57 14.86 21.42
N GLY A 141 0.14 15.55 20.36
CA GLY A 141 -1.00 16.46 20.43
C GLY A 141 -2.36 15.75 20.32
N VAL A 142 -2.41 14.56 19.73
CA VAL A 142 -3.65 13.84 19.43
C VAL A 142 -3.50 12.32 19.59
N GLY A 143 -4.60 11.66 19.97
CA GLY A 143 -4.68 10.20 20.09
C GLY A 143 -5.04 9.49 18.78
N HIS A 144 -5.53 8.26 18.91
CA HIS A 144 -5.80 7.33 17.80
C HIS A 144 -7.22 7.39 17.24
N ARG A 145 -8.01 8.42 17.57
CA ARG A 145 -9.45 8.53 17.21
C ARG A 145 -9.75 8.21 15.74
N ASN A 146 -8.91 8.70 14.83
CA ASN A 146 -9.10 8.52 13.39
C ASN A 146 -8.85 7.07 12.92
N LEU A 147 -8.07 6.29 13.66
CA LEU A 147 -7.84 4.88 13.38
C LEU A 147 -9.05 4.00 13.68
N HIS A 148 -10.02 4.44 14.50
CA HIS A 148 -11.26 3.69 14.72
C HIS A 148 -12.02 3.41 13.41
N LYS A 149 -11.87 4.28 12.41
CA LYS A 149 -12.46 4.09 11.08
C LYS A 149 -11.91 2.85 10.35
N PHE A 150 -10.80 2.27 10.80
CA PHE A 150 -10.15 1.10 10.20
C PHE A 150 -10.48 -0.21 10.94
N GLU A 151 -11.14 -0.15 12.10
CA GLU A 151 -11.43 -1.32 12.93
C GLU A 151 -12.36 -2.35 12.29
N GLY A 152 -13.11 -1.96 11.25
CA GLY A 152 -13.98 -2.90 10.53
C GLY A 152 -13.27 -3.71 9.44
N ILE A 153 -12.00 -3.40 9.13
CA ILE A 153 -11.24 -4.11 8.07
C ILE A 153 -10.90 -5.53 8.53
N ARG A 154 -11.03 -6.51 7.64
CA ARG A 154 -10.68 -7.92 7.87
C ARG A 154 -9.99 -8.54 6.65
N GLY A 155 -9.30 -9.65 6.84
CA GLY A 155 -8.75 -10.49 5.77
C GLY A 155 -7.55 -9.88 5.04
N VAL A 156 -6.88 -8.90 5.63
CA VAL A 156 -5.66 -8.33 5.05
C VAL A 156 -4.49 -9.28 5.32
N LYS A 157 -3.74 -9.71 4.29
CA LYS A 157 -2.65 -10.68 4.52
C LYS A 157 -1.48 -10.10 5.33
N ARG A 158 -1.21 -8.80 5.16
CA ARG A 158 -0.18 -8.06 5.88
C ARG A 158 -0.64 -6.64 6.16
N ALA A 159 -0.75 -6.27 7.42
CA ALA A 159 -1.14 -4.93 7.83
C ALA A 159 -0.10 -4.33 8.77
N HIS A 160 0.27 -3.08 8.55
CA HIS A 160 1.26 -2.39 9.38
C HIS A 160 0.89 -0.91 9.54
N ILE A 161 1.01 -0.40 10.77
CA ILE A 161 0.76 0.98 11.17
C ILE A 161 2.08 1.61 11.63
N THR A 162 2.45 2.73 11.03
CA THR A 162 3.72 3.42 11.28
C THR A 162 3.52 4.92 11.43
N GLY A 163 4.57 5.64 11.81
CA GLY A 163 4.56 7.10 11.94
C GLY A 163 4.35 7.54 13.38
N SER A 164 3.46 8.49 13.59
CA SER A 164 3.16 9.13 14.88
C SER A 164 2.30 8.26 15.80
N THR A 165 2.77 7.07 16.18
CA THR A 165 2.04 6.11 17.03
C THR A 165 2.34 6.24 18.53
N THR A 166 3.20 7.18 18.92
CA THR A 166 3.65 7.31 20.31
C THR A 166 2.48 7.57 21.26
N GLY A 167 2.34 6.74 22.29
CA GLY A 167 1.27 6.83 23.29
C GLY A 167 0.03 5.97 23.01
N PHE A 168 0.00 5.22 21.91
CA PHE A 168 -1.05 4.25 21.58
C PHE A 168 -0.54 3.06 20.76
N GLU A 169 0.73 2.68 20.95
CA GLU A 169 1.40 1.60 20.22
C GLU A 169 0.68 0.26 20.41
N GLU A 170 0.13 0.00 21.59
CA GLU A 170 -0.67 -1.19 21.87
C GLU A 170 -1.94 -1.24 21.03
N TYR A 171 -2.63 -0.10 20.90
CA TYR A 171 -3.81 0.01 20.03
C TYR A 171 -3.44 -0.19 18.56
N ALA A 172 -2.31 0.40 18.11
CA ALA A 172 -1.86 0.23 16.73
C ALA A 172 -1.58 -1.25 16.42
N LYS A 173 -0.89 -1.96 17.32
CA LYS A 173 -0.62 -3.39 17.18
C LYS A 173 -1.90 -4.23 17.20
N TRP A 174 -2.81 -3.95 18.15
CA TRP A 174 -4.11 -4.62 18.19
C TRP A 174 -4.87 -4.42 16.89
N LEU A 175 -4.87 -3.20 16.33
CA LEU A 175 -5.55 -2.91 15.07
C LEU A 175 -4.91 -3.63 13.87
N GLU A 176 -3.58 -3.81 13.85
CA GLU A 176 -2.92 -4.67 12.85
C GLU A 176 -3.46 -6.10 12.90
N ASP A 177 -3.57 -6.68 14.10
CA ASP A 177 -4.08 -8.04 14.31
C ASP A 177 -5.56 -8.14 13.89
N VAL A 178 -6.37 -7.16 14.26
CA VAL A 178 -7.78 -7.03 13.84
C VAL A 178 -7.90 -7.04 12.32
N MET A 179 -7.09 -6.25 11.61
CA MET A 179 -7.13 -6.16 10.15
C MET A 179 -6.71 -7.47 9.46
N GLN A 180 -5.80 -8.22 10.08
CA GLN A 180 -5.26 -9.47 9.53
C GLN A 180 -6.14 -10.69 9.80
N SER A 181 -7.08 -10.58 10.74
CA SER A 181 -8.00 -11.66 11.09
C SER A 181 -8.97 -12.06 9.96
N GLU A 182 -9.57 -13.24 10.08
CA GLU A 182 -10.49 -13.77 9.06
C GLU A 182 -11.80 -12.95 8.97
N PRO A 183 -12.43 -12.88 7.77
CA PRO A 183 -13.73 -12.24 7.62
C PRO A 183 -14.79 -12.82 8.57
N GLY A 184 -15.53 -11.97 9.26
CA GLY A 184 -16.56 -12.37 10.22
C GLY A 184 -16.06 -12.63 11.65
N THR A 185 -14.74 -12.53 11.89
CA THR A 185 -14.20 -12.60 13.25
C THR A 185 -14.63 -11.38 14.06
N GLU A 186 -15.36 -11.64 15.14
CA GLU A 186 -15.65 -10.62 16.16
C GLU A 186 -14.39 -10.40 17.01
N PHE A 187 -14.08 -9.13 17.27
CA PHE A 187 -13.00 -8.75 18.18
C PHE A 187 -13.60 -8.04 19.37
N GLU A 188 -13.06 -8.34 20.56
CA GLU A 188 -13.32 -7.49 21.70
C GLU A 188 -12.79 -6.08 21.43
N GLU A 189 -13.55 -5.09 21.90
CA GLU A 189 -13.12 -3.70 21.92
C GLU A 189 -11.76 -3.59 22.62
N PHE A 190 -10.86 -2.76 22.05
CA PHE A 190 -9.54 -2.56 22.62
C PHE A 190 -9.66 -2.02 24.05
N LYS A 191 -9.18 -2.81 25.01
CA LYS A 191 -9.02 -2.38 26.40
C LYS A 191 -7.55 -2.03 26.60
N PRO A 192 -7.21 -0.77 26.89
CA PRO A 192 -5.84 -0.39 27.21
C PRO A 192 -5.32 -1.30 28.33
N SER A 193 -4.09 -1.80 28.21
CA SER A 193 -3.46 -2.40 29.38
C SER A 193 -3.40 -1.33 30.47
N GLN A 194 -3.74 -1.70 31.72
CA GLN A 194 -3.94 -0.77 32.84
C GLN A 194 -2.68 0.04 33.26
N TRP A 195 -1.66 0.15 32.41
CA TRP A 195 -0.45 0.91 32.72
C TRP A 195 0.25 1.48 31.48
N GLY A 196 -0.47 2.28 30.70
CA GLY A 196 0.10 3.12 29.63
C GLY A 196 0.34 4.55 30.11
N TRP A 197 1.49 5.14 29.77
CA TRP A 197 1.87 6.52 30.13
C TRP A 197 0.86 7.59 29.70
N SER A 198 -0.07 7.23 28.81
CA SER A 198 -1.12 8.03 28.19
C SER A 198 -2.15 8.61 29.17
N ASP A 199 -2.48 7.90 30.26
CA ASP A 199 -3.40 8.40 31.30
C ASP A 199 -2.82 9.57 32.11
N ARG A 200 -1.48 9.75 32.11
CA ARG A 200 -0.84 10.93 32.74
C ARG A 200 -0.95 12.20 31.89
N LEU A 201 -1.11 12.07 30.57
CA LEU A 201 -1.14 13.21 29.65
C LEU A 201 -2.57 13.63 29.29
N ALA A 202 -3.54 12.71 29.33
CA ALA A 202 -4.96 13.03 29.14
C ALA A 202 -5.54 13.97 30.23
N ASN A 203 -4.84 14.12 31.36
CA ASN A 203 -5.20 15.04 32.45
C ASN A 203 -4.52 16.41 32.37
N ILE A 204 -3.73 16.69 31.33
CA ILE A 204 -3.16 18.03 31.11
C ILE A 204 -4.06 18.77 30.11
N HIS A 205 -5.13 19.37 30.65
CA HIS A 205 -5.86 20.42 29.95
C HIS A 205 -5.01 21.70 29.94
N TYR A 206 -4.78 22.27 28.75
CA TYR A 206 -4.51 23.70 28.58
C TYR A 206 -5.80 24.40 28.16
#